data_AF-A0A521J7H3-F1
#
_entry.id   AF-A0A521J7H3-F1
#
_cell.length_a   1.000
_cell.length_b   1.000
_cell.length_c   1.000
_cell.angle_alpha   90.00
_cell.angle_beta   90.00
_cell.angle_gamma   90.00
#
_symmetry.space_group_name_H-M   'P 1'
#
loop_
_entity.id
_entity.type
_entity.pdbx_description
1 polymer ?
#
loop_
_entity_poly.entity_id
_entity_poly.type
_entity_poly.pdbx_seq_one_letter_code
_entity_poly.pdbx_strand_id
1 'polypeptide(L)'
;MKKRILIIVLVILSVFLLLMVCNNGKQDSKNVENTDTGTVKIGIYFGVPYRITSSFMPIITLENNDKFRFDLGINNSVEGTYRIDNNKLILTSSGGDENYTLEINNNILVIEQEICNYVKKGTRFKLAEKE
;
A
#
# COMPACT_ATOMS: atom_id res chain seq x y z
N MET A 1 51.17 -36.60 -2.49
CA MET A 1 50.49 -35.75 -1.47
C MET A 1 49.90 -34.45 -2.03
N LYS A 2 50.58 -33.71 -2.92
CA LYS A 2 50.10 -32.42 -3.48
C LYS A 2 48.70 -32.46 -4.14
N LYS A 3 48.38 -33.51 -4.92
CA LYS A 3 47.08 -33.64 -5.60
C LYS A 3 45.89 -33.86 -4.65
N ARG A 4 46.10 -34.55 -3.52
CA ARG A 4 45.04 -34.81 -2.52
C ARG A 4 44.69 -33.57 -1.71
N ILE A 5 45.69 -32.73 -1.42
CA ILE A 5 45.50 -31.43 -0.75
C ILE A 5 44.66 -30.49 -1.63
N LEU A 6 44.92 -30.47 -2.94
CA LEU A 6 44.18 -29.63 -3.88
C LEU A 6 42.68 -29.99 -3.94
N ILE A 7 42.35 -31.28 -3.87
CA ILE A 7 40.97 -31.76 -3.83
C ILE A 7 40.28 -31.35 -2.54
N ILE A 8 40.96 -31.47 -1.39
CA ILE A 8 40.40 -31.07 -0.08
C ILE A 8 40.10 -29.57 -0.06
N VAL A 9 41.00 -28.74 -0.60
CA VAL A 9 40.79 -27.28 -0.70
C VAL A 9 39.59 -26.95 -1.61
N LEU A 10 39.45 -27.65 -2.74
CA LEU A 10 38.31 -27.46 -3.66
C LEU A 10 36.96 -27.83 -3.01
N VAL A 11 36.93 -28.90 -2.21
CA VAL A 11 35.70 -29.32 -1.50
C VAL A 11 35.34 -28.33 -0.38
N ILE A 12 36.31 -27.80 0.35
CA ILE A 12 36.04 -26.78 1.38
C ILE A 12 35.51 -25.50 0.72
N LEU A 13 36.08 -25.10 -0.43
CA LEU A 13 35.66 -23.92 -1.17
C LEU A 13 34.24 -24.04 -1.74
N SER A 14 33.85 -25.23 -2.23
CA SER A 14 32.49 -25.46 -2.73
C SER A 14 31.44 -25.46 -1.62
N VAL A 15 31.76 -25.99 -0.44
CA VAL A 15 30.90 -25.91 0.75
C VAL A 15 30.75 -24.45 1.21
N PHE A 16 31.81 -23.65 1.18
CA PHE A 16 31.76 -22.22 1.51
C PHE A 16 30.84 -21.43 0.57
N LEU A 17 30.88 -21.71 -0.73
CA LEU A 17 30.01 -21.08 -1.72
C LEU A 17 28.53 -21.49 -1.53
N LEU A 18 28.26 -22.76 -1.19
CA LEU A 18 26.91 -23.22 -0.87
C LEU A 18 26.35 -22.58 0.42
N LEU A 19 27.20 -22.29 1.41
CA LEU A 19 26.79 -21.55 2.60
C LEU A 19 26.46 -20.07 2.32
N MET A 20 27.13 -19.42 1.37
CA MET A 20 26.79 -18.05 0.96
C MET A 20 25.46 -17.97 0.17
N VAL A 21 25.11 -19.00 -0.61
CA VAL A 21 23.87 -19.01 -1.40
C VAL A 21 22.62 -19.30 -0.54
N CYS A 22 22.79 -19.85 0.67
CA CYS A 22 21.68 -20.12 1.60
C CYS A 22 21.36 -18.96 2.56
N ASN A 23 21.93 -17.75 2.39
CA ASN A 23 21.59 -16.58 3.22
C ASN A 23 20.65 -15.55 2.55
N ASN A 24 19.96 -15.92 1.47
CA ASN A 24 18.78 -15.18 0.98
C ASN A 24 17.49 -15.67 1.65
N GLY A 25 17.58 -16.06 2.92
CA GLY A 25 16.45 -16.34 3.78
C GLY A 25 16.03 -15.05 4.48
N LYS A 26 14.88 -14.51 4.03
CA LYS A 26 14.12 -13.40 4.64
C LYS A 26 14.82 -12.05 4.61
N GLN A 27 14.47 -11.24 3.60
CA GLN A 27 14.35 -9.81 3.84
C GLN A 27 13.25 -9.62 4.90
N ASP A 28 13.65 -9.57 6.16
CA ASP A 28 12.95 -8.74 7.12
C ASP A 28 13.06 -7.31 6.58
N SER A 29 12.01 -6.84 5.89
CA SER A 29 11.91 -5.45 5.45
C SER A 29 11.66 -4.56 6.67
N LYS A 30 12.69 -4.33 7.46
CA LYS A 30 12.78 -3.17 8.35
C LYS A 30 13.95 -2.34 7.88
N ASN A 31 13.65 -1.08 7.59
CA ASN A 31 14.53 -0.01 7.11
C ASN A 31 14.75 0.03 5.59
N VAL A 32 13.70 0.44 4.88
CA VAL A 32 13.88 1.35 3.74
C VAL A 32 13.73 2.77 4.32
N GLU A 33 14.86 3.44 4.55
CA GLU A 33 14.89 4.88 4.75
C GLU A 33 15.02 5.56 3.38
N ASN A 34 14.26 6.64 3.20
CA ASN A 34 14.30 7.62 2.11
C ASN A 34 13.69 7.26 0.74
N THR A 35 12.42 7.58 0.61
CA THR A 35 12.03 8.81 -0.12
C THR A 35 10.81 9.38 0.59
N ASP A 36 10.72 10.70 0.71
CA ASP A 36 9.54 11.43 1.20
C ASP A 36 8.40 11.23 0.16
N THR A 37 7.93 9.99 0.09
CA THR A 37 6.82 9.51 -0.72
C THR A 37 5.57 9.91 0.04
N GLY A 38 4.62 10.57 -0.63
CA GLY A 38 3.47 11.21 0.01
C GLY A 38 2.97 10.46 1.23
N THR A 39 3.23 11.03 2.40
CA THR A 39 2.86 10.39 3.66
C THR A 39 1.35 10.51 3.80
N VAL A 40 0.63 9.38 3.72
CA VAL A 40 -0.80 9.37 4.06
C VAL A 40 -0.95 9.36 5.58
N LYS A 41 -1.84 10.20 6.10
CA LYS A 41 -2.16 10.20 7.53
C LYS A 41 -3.26 9.19 7.81
N ILE A 42 -3.16 8.50 8.94
CA ILE A 42 -4.24 7.66 9.45
C ILE A 42 -5.38 8.55 9.93
N GLY A 43 -6.63 8.14 9.63
CA GLY A 43 -7.81 8.89 10.01
C GLY A 43 -8.94 8.78 8.99
N ILE A 44 -9.92 9.66 9.16
CA ILE A 44 -11.14 9.70 8.35
C ILE A 44 -10.98 10.79 7.29
N TYR A 45 -11.21 10.45 6.03
CA TYR A 45 -11.19 11.37 4.92
C TYR A 45 -12.59 11.52 4.32
N PHE A 46 -13.05 12.76 4.19
CA PHE A 46 -14.34 13.10 3.60
C PHE A 46 -14.18 13.50 2.14
N GLY A 47 -14.93 12.84 1.26
CA GLY A 47 -15.00 13.19 -0.15
C GLY A 47 -15.72 14.51 -0.35
N VAL A 48 -14.99 15.57 -0.69
CA VAL A 48 -15.57 16.87 -0.96
C VAL A 48 -16.33 16.79 -2.29
N PRO A 49 -17.62 17.20 -2.31
CA PRO A 49 -18.46 17.03 -3.47
C PRO A 49 -17.92 17.80 -4.68
N TYR A 50 -17.51 17.08 -5.72
CA TYR A 50 -17.50 17.62 -7.07
C TYR A 50 -18.84 17.27 -7.72
N ARG A 51 -19.86 18.09 -7.49
CA ARG A 51 -21.22 17.91 -8.06
C ARG A 51 -21.72 16.46 -7.94
N ILE A 52 -21.75 15.90 -6.72
CA ILE A 52 -22.25 14.53 -6.52
C ILE A 52 -23.75 14.51 -6.81
N THR A 53 -24.20 13.57 -7.63
CA THR A 53 -25.63 13.30 -7.89
C THR A 53 -26.30 12.52 -6.75
N SER A 54 -25.51 12.08 -5.77
CA SER A 54 -25.91 11.35 -4.58
C SER A 54 -25.92 12.30 -3.39
N SER A 55 -26.96 12.25 -2.56
CA SER A 55 -27.04 12.98 -1.29
C SER A 55 -26.05 12.48 -0.22
N PHE A 56 -25.23 11.47 -0.54
CA PHE A 56 -24.27 10.86 0.35
C PHE A 56 -22.84 11.34 0.05
N MET A 57 -22.10 11.63 1.12
CA MET A 57 -20.69 12.00 1.05
C MET A 57 -19.84 10.75 1.23
N PRO A 58 -19.01 10.35 0.25
CA PRO A 58 -18.17 9.17 0.39
C PRO A 58 -17.07 9.40 1.44
N ILE A 59 -16.74 8.37 2.21
CA ILE A 59 -15.79 8.45 3.33
C ILE A 59 -14.75 7.34 3.21
N ILE A 60 -13.47 7.68 3.39
CA ILE A 60 -12.38 6.72 3.49
C ILE A 60 -11.82 6.78 4.90
N THR A 61 -11.86 5.67 5.62
CA THR A 61 -11.20 5.52 6.92
C THR A 61 -9.95 4.67 6.73
N LEU A 62 -8.79 5.19 7.14
CA LEU A 62 -7.53 4.46 7.20
C LEU A 62 -7.18 4.17 8.66
N GLU A 63 -6.74 2.94 8.94
CA GLU A 63 -6.35 2.47 10.26
C GLU A 63 -4.84 2.17 10.35
N ASN A 64 -4.28 2.19 11.57
CA ASN A 64 -2.85 1.96 11.84
C ASN A 64 -2.33 0.54 11.49
N ASN A 65 -3.20 -0.37 11.06
CA ASN A 65 -2.91 -1.78 10.75
C ASN A 65 -3.00 -2.07 9.25
N ASP A 66 -2.82 -1.04 8.42
CA ASP A 66 -2.95 -1.07 6.97
C ASP A 66 -4.33 -1.49 6.48
N LYS A 67 -5.37 -1.33 7.30
CA LYS A 67 -6.76 -1.55 6.89
C LYS A 67 -7.44 -0.27 6.47
N PHE A 68 -8.40 -0.41 5.57
CA PHE A 68 -9.30 0.66 5.22
C PHE A 68 -10.76 0.21 5.23
N ARG A 69 -11.63 1.22 5.36
CA ARG A 69 -13.04 1.13 5.02
C ARG A 69 -13.40 2.30 4.12
N PHE A 70 -14.07 2.01 3.01
CA PHE A 70 -14.53 2.99 2.04
C PHE A 70 -16.05 2.95 1.95
N ASP A 71 -16.71 3.89 2.63
CA ASP A 71 -18.16 4.05 2.59
C ASP A 71 -18.55 4.87 1.35
N LEU A 72 -19.26 4.23 0.42
CA LEU A 72 -19.63 4.78 -0.89
C LEU A 72 -21.08 5.28 -0.92
N GLY A 73 -21.92 4.83 0.02
CA GLY A 73 -23.35 5.12 0.06
C GLY A 73 -24.04 4.45 1.24
N ILE A 74 -25.37 4.63 1.32
CA ILE A 74 -26.20 3.90 2.28
C ILE A 74 -26.05 2.40 2.00
N ASN A 75 -25.60 1.64 3.01
CA ASN A 75 -25.38 0.19 2.94
C ASN A 75 -24.37 -0.27 1.86
N ASN A 76 -23.51 0.61 1.36
CA ASN A 76 -22.45 0.23 0.45
C ASN A 76 -21.09 0.68 0.97
N SER A 77 -20.29 -0.29 1.41
CA SER A 77 -18.96 -0.08 1.94
C SER A 77 -18.02 -1.19 1.47
N VAL A 78 -16.79 -0.81 1.13
CA VAL A 78 -15.73 -1.75 0.79
C VAL A 78 -14.67 -1.73 1.87
N GLU A 79 -14.26 -2.91 2.33
CA GLU A 79 -13.24 -3.07 3.37
C GLU A 79 -12.07 -3.91 2.85
N GLY A 80 -10.87 -3.62 3.31
CA GLY A 80 -9.67 -4.34 2.88
C GLY A 80 -8.40 -3.77 3.45
N THR A 81 -7.32 -3.93 2.68
CA THR A 81 -5.98 -3.43 3.05
C THR A 81 -5.54 -2.33 2.11
N TYR A 82 -4.64 -1.48 2.57
CA TYR A 82 -4.03 -0.46 1.71
C TYR A 82 -2.51 -0.54 1.73
N ARG A 83 -1.91 0.00 0.67
CA ARG A 83 -0.47 0.24 0.58
C ARG A 83 -0.18 1.57 -0.07
N ILE A 84 1.01 2.12 0.19
CA ILE A 84 1.49 3.33 -0.47
C ILE A 84 2.57 2.94 -1.47
N ASP A 85 2.46 3.44 -2.70
CA ASP A 85 3.38 3.17 -3.79
C ASP A 85 3.52 4.42 -4.64
N ASN A 86 4.72 4.99 -4.73
CA ASN A 86 5.02 6.15 -5.58
C ASN A 86 4.01 7.30 -5.47
N ASN A 87 3.77 7.81 -4.26
CA ASN A 87 2.81 8.89 -3.99
C ASN A 87 1.34 8.55 -4.30
N LYS A 88 1.02 7.24 -4.38
CA LYS A 88 -0.34 6.75 -4.53
C LYS A 88 -0.72 5.88 -3.34
N LEU A 89 -1.94 6.08 -2.87
CA LEU A 89 -2.63 5.17 -1.96
C LEU A 89 -3.40 4.15 -2.80
N ILE A 90 -3.10 2.87 -2.61
CA ILE A 90 -3.75 1.77 -3.29
C ILE A 90 -4.56 1.00 -2.25
N LEU A 91 -5.88 0.99 -2.40
CA LEU A 91 -6.83 0.23 -1.59
C LEU A 91 -7.18 -1.06 -2.31
N THR A 92 -7.02 -2.20 -1.65
CA THR A 92 -7.35 -3.53 -2.18
C THR A 92 -8.41 -4.19 -1.30
N SER A 93 -9.56 -4.51 -1.89
CA SER A 93 -10.68 -5.13 -1.14
C SER A 93 -10.27 -6.48 -0.53
N SER A 94 -10.94 -6.90 0.53
CA SER A 94 -10.61 -8.14 1.25
C SER A 94 -10.70 -9.40 0.39
N GLY A 95 -11.51 -9.37 -0.69
CA GLY A 95 -11.58 -10.43 -1.70
C GLY A 95 -10.51 -10.34 -2.80
N GLY A 96 -9.82 -9.20 -2.91
CA GLY A 96 -8.82 -8.92 -3.95
C GLY A 96 -9.39 -8.54 -5.32
N ASP A 97 -10.71 -8.60 -5.49
CA ASP A 97 -11.39 -8.35 -6.77
C ASP A 97 -11.45 -6.87 -7.17
N GLU A 98 -11.27 -5.96 -6.21
CA GLU A 98 -11.39 -4.53 -6.42
C GLU A 98 -10.16 -3.79 -5.92
N ASN A 99 -9.67 -2.87 -6.74
CA ASN A 99 -8.55 -1.99 -6.40
C ASN A 99 -8.92 -0.53 -6.68
N TYR A 100 -8.66 0.36 -5.71
CA TYR A 100 -8.89 1.79 -5.82
C TYR A 100 -7.59 2.56 -5.62
N THR A 101 -7.24 3.42 -6.55
CA THR A 101 -6.01 4.21 -6.55
C THR A 101 -6.34 5.68 -6.32
N LEU A 102 -5.65 6.27 -5.35
CA LEU A 102 -5.74 7.68 -5.02
C LEU A 102 -4.35 8.31 -5.07
N GLU A 103 -4.23 9.43 -5.78
CA GLU A 103 -3.05 10.27 -5.74
C GLU A 103 -3.00 11.00 -4.38
N ILE A 104 -1.81 11.01 -3.75
CA ILE A 104 -1.58 11.72 -2.48
C ILE A 104 -1.04 13.12 -2.80
N ASN A 105 -1.79 14.16 -2.45
CA ASN A 105 -1.40 15.55 -2.70
C ASN A 105 -1.61 16.41 -1.44
N ASN A 106 -0.54 16.66 -0.68
CA ASN A 106 -0.56 17.53 0.51
C ASN A 106 -1.72 17.21 1.50
N ASN A 107 -1.80 15.95 1.96
CA ASN A 107 -2.88 15.41 2.82
C ASN A 107 -4.28 15.36 2.19
N ILE A 108 -4.39 15.58 0.88
CA ILE A 108 -5.61 15.37 0.10
C ILE A 108 -5.41 14.11 -0.74
N LEU A 109 -6.38 13.22 -0.73
CA LEU A 109 -6.39 12.04 -1.60
C LEU A 109 -7.27 12.32 -2.81
N VAL A 110 -6.79 12.07 -4.02
CA VAL A 110 -7.53 12.33 -5.25
C VAL A 110 -7.74 11.02 -5.98
N ILE A 111 -8.99 10.57 -6.11
CA ILE A 111 -9.27 9.27 -6.74
C ILE A 111 -8.99 9.32 -8.25
N GLU A 112 -8.20 8.36 -8.75
CA GLU A 112 -7.76 8.33 -10.16
C GLU A 112 -8.78 7.69 -11.11
N GLN A 113 -9.77 7.00 -10.55
CA GLN A 113 -10.83 6.29 -11.26
C GLN A 113 -12.22 6.74 -10.84
N GLU A 114 -13.20 6.44 -11.69
CA GLU A 114 -14.62 6.59 -11.36
C GLU A 114 -15.15 5.29 -10.76
N ILE A 115 -15.88 5.41 -9.65
CA ILE A 115 -16.67 4.33 -9.08
C ILE A 115 -18.11 4.61 -9.48
N CYS A 116 -18.62 3.84 -10.45
CA CYS A 116 -19.91 4.07 -11.09
C CYS A 116 -21.02 4.29 -10.04
N ASN A 117 -21.80 5.35 -10.20
CA ASN A 117 -22.88 5.80 -9.29
C ASN A 117 -22.47 6.33 -7.91
N TYR A 118 -21.20 6.21 -7.49
CA TYR A 118 -20.78 6.57 -6.13
C TYR A 118 -19.77 7.72 -6.08
N VAL A 119 -18.68 7.62 -6.87
CA VAL A 119 -17.54 8.56 -6.78
C VAL A 119 -17.04 8.91 -8.17
N LYS A 120 -17.01 10.20 -8.50
CA LYS A 120 -16.44 10.68 -9.77
C LYS A 120 -14.91 10.67 -9.72
N LYS A 121 -14.28 10.37 -10.85
CA LYS A 121 -12.83 10.55 -11.02
C LYS A 121 -12.42 11.98 -10.65
N GLY A 122 -11.32 12.13 -9.90
CA GLY A 122 -10.82 13.41 -9.43
C GLY A 122 -11.51 13.94 -8.17
N THR A 123 -12.44 13.18 -7.56
CA THR A 123 -13.00 13.52 -6.24
C THR A 123 -11.88 13.63 -5.22
N ARG A 124 -11.90 14.71 -4.43
CA ARG A 124 -10.88 15.05 -3.45
C ARG A 124 -11.36 14.66 -2.07
N PHE A 125 -10.60 13.85 -1.37
CA PHE A 125 -10.85 13.41 -0.02
C PHE A 125 -9.94 14.20 0.94
N LYS A 126 -10.54 14.90 1.89
CA LYS A 126 -9.82 15.70 2.88
C LYS A 126 -9.83 15.01 4.23
N LEU A 127 -8.68 14.95 4.88
CA LEU A 127 -8.57 14.44 6.25
C LEU A 127 -9.41 15.30 7.19
N ALA A 128 -10.21 14.65 8.04
CA ALA A 128 -10.91 15.29 9.14
C ALA A 128 -9.89 15.92 10.11
N GLU A 129 -10.08 17.19 10.45
CA GLU A 129 -9.30 17.80 11.52
C GLU A 129 -9.69 17.12 12.84
N LYS A 130 -8.69 16.70 13.63
CA LYS A 130 -8.96 16.30 15.02
C LYS A 130 -9.31 17.57 15.78
N GLU A 131 -10.55 17.65 16.28
CA GLU A 131 -10.94 18.62 17.31
C GLU A 131 -10.07 18.47 18.58
#